data_AF-A0A355V135-F1
#
_entry.id   AF-A0A355V135-F1
#
_cell.length_a   1.000
_cell.length_b   1.000
_cell.length_c   1.000
_cell.angle_alpha   90.00
_cell.angle_beta   90.00
_cell.angle_gamma   90.00
#
_symmetry.space_group_name_H-M   'P 1'
#
loop_
_entity.id
_entity.type
_entity.pdbx_description
1 polymer ?
#
loop_
_entity_poly.entity_id
_entity_poly.type
_entity_poly.pdbx_seq_one_letter_code
_entity_poly.pdbx_strand_id
1 'polypeptide(L)'
;MFYLMKGKINDEYGGSFEWVVEADSIEAAKAQLEQGQALEEIHEISVEERIDREKKELCEAVKRNYLDRRFRDRPALEYFKYLNEMESEYPEMYYIALKEFNIMQRLTKRLSRRNGFEKVTIAQFFDLVNKLIDAKDEEEFNSILRSLDD
;
A
#
# COMPACT_ATOMS: atom_id res chain seq x y z
N MET A 1 9.15 -19.04 14.68
CA MET A 1 9.66 -19.18 13.29
C MET A 1 8.61 -18.64 12.34
N PHE A 2 8.93 -18.41 11.07
CA PHE A 2 7.96 -17.91 10.08
C PHE A 2 7.81 -18.92 8.95
N TYR A 3 6.57 -19.16 8.53
CA TYR A 3 6.24 -20.11 7.48
C TYR A 3 5.44 -19.43 6.39
N LEU A 4 5.83 -19.65 5.14
CA LEU A 4 5.01 -19.31 3.98
C LEU A 4 4.08 -20.48 3.68
N MET A 5 2.78 -20.19 3.60
CA MET A 5 1.77 -21.18 3.27
C MET A 5 1.05 -20.77 2.00
N LYS A 6 0.93 -21.71 1.07
CA LYS A 6 0.20 -21.54 -0.19
C LYS A 6 -0.84 -22.62 -0.33
N GLY A 7 -1.97 -22.28 -0.90
CA GLY A 7 -2.99 -23.27 -1.17
C GLY A 7 -4.23 -22.68 -1.81
N LYS A 8 -5.32 -23.44 -1.76
CA LYS A 8 -6.60 -23.08 -2.34
C LYS A 8 -7.68 -22.90 -1.29
N ILE A 9 -8.65 -22.07 -1.63
CA ILE A 9 -9.88 -21.93 -0.88
C ILE A 9 -10.94 -22.77 -1.59
N ASN A 10 -11.46 -23.79 -0.92
CA ASN A 10 -12.48 -24.72 -1.40
C ASN A 10 -13.86 -24.33 -0.85
N ASP A 11 -14.22 -23.05 -1.00
CA ASP A 11 -15.57 -22.56 -0.74
C ASP A 11 -16.30 -22.28 -2.07
N GLU A 12 -17.49 -21.68 -1.99
CA GLU A 12 -18.31 -21.35 -3.16
C GLU A 12 -17.71 -20.25 -4.06
N TYR A 13 -16.72 -19.49 -3.55
CA TYR A 13 -16.05 -18.42 -4.27
C TYR A 13 -14.72 -18.88 -4.88
N GLY A 14 -14.15 -19.97 -4.35
CA GLY A 14 -12.88 -20.50 -4.78
C GLY A 14 -11.71 -19.54 -4.50
N GLY A 15 -10.53 -19.87 -5.02
CA GLY A 15 -9.37 -18.98 -5.01
C GLY A 15 -8.11 -19.65 -4.50
N SER A 16 -7.04 -18.86 -4.44
CA SER A 16 -5.76 -19.25 -3.87
C SER A 16 -5.36 -18.28 -2.76
N PHE A 17 -4.71 -18.79 -1.74
CA PHE A 17 -4.09 -17.97 -0.70
C PHE A 17 -2.57 -18.14 -0.72
N GLU A 18 -1.89 -17.07 -0.34
CA GLU A 18 -0.47 -17.06 -0.02
C GLU A 18 -0.28 -16.12 1.17
N TRP A 19 0.06 -16.65 2.34
CA TRP A 19 0.25 -15.84 3.54
C TRP A 19 1.40 -16.35 4.41
N VAL A 20 1.94 -15.45 5.24
CA VAL A 20 3.03 -15.74 6.17
C VAL A 20 2.46 -15.83 7.57
N VAL A 21 2.79 -16.92 8.28
CA VAL A 21 2.38 -17.12 9.67
C VAL A 21 3.59 -17.25 10.59
N GLU A 22 3.48 -16.70 11.79
CA GLU A 22 4.43 -16.94 12.87
C GLU A 22 3.99 -18.17 13.67
N ALA A 23 4.88 -19.14 13.87
CA ALA A 23 4.60 -20.36 14.62
C ALA A 23 5.87 -21.02 15.17
N ASP A 24 5.69 -21.85 16.20
CA ASP A 24 6.77 -22.62 16.84
C ASP A 24 7.09 -23.94 16.11
N SER A 25 6.25 -24.37 15.16
CA SER A 25 6.50 -25.52 14.30
C SER A 25 5.64 -25.50 13.04
N ILE A 26 5.92 -26.40 12.09
CA ILE A 26 5.09 -26.61 10.89
C ILE A 26 3.67 -27.05 11.27
N GLU A 27 3.51 -27.90 12.29
CA GLU A 27 2.21 -28.37 12.78
C GLU A 27 1.41 -27.22 13.38
N ALA A 28 2.06 -26.35 14.16
CA ALA A 28 1.44 -25.16 14.72
C ALA A 28 1.04 -24.16 13.61
N ALA A 29 1.83 -24.02 12.55
CA ALA A 29 1.47 -23.22 11.38
C ALA A 29 0.25 -23.81 10.63
N LYS A 30 0.23 -25.12 10.39
CA LYS A 30 -0.90 -25.82 9.76
C LYS A 30 -2.20 -25.70 10.57
N ALA A 31 -2.10 -25.67 11.89
CA ALA A 31 -3.26 -25.49 12.77
C ALA A 31 -3.94 -24.12 12.63
N GLN A 32 -3.28 -23.14 11.98
CA GLN A 32 -3.86 -21.83 11.68
C GLN A 32 -4.67 -21.80 10.38
N LEU A 33 -4.74 -22.91 9.62
CA LEU A 33 -5.60 -22.99 8.43
C LEU A 33 -7.07 -22.81 8.80
N GLU A 34 -7.76 -21.96 8.06
CA GLU A 34 -9.19 -21.75 8.23
C GLU A 34 -10.00 -22.85 7.54
N GLN A 35 -11.27 -23.01 7.96
CA GLN A 35 -12.17 -23.97 7.34
C GLN A 35 -12.33 -23.66 5.85
N GLY A 36 -12.21 -24.70 5.01
CA GLY A 36 -12.28 -24.56 3.56
C GLY A 36 -10.93 -24.33 2.89
N GLN A 37 -9.85 -24.11 3.64
CA GLN A 37 -8.52 -23.97 3.06
C GLN A 37 -7.83 -25.33 2.86
N ALA A 38 -7.32 -25.57 1.65
CA ALA A 38 -6.50 -26.71 1.31
C ALA A 38 -5.06 -26.24 1.07
N LEU A 39 -4.17 -26.64 1.96
CA LEU A 39 -2.74 -26.35 1.87
C LEU A 39 -2.09 -27.17 0.75
N GLU A 40 -1.37 -26.48 -0.14
CA GLU A 40 -0.57 -27.09 -1.22
C GLU A 40 0.93 -27.07 -0.88
N GLU A 41 1.41 -25.99 -0.27
CA GLU A 41 2.82 -25.80 0.06
C GLU A 41 2.98 -25.14 1.43
N ILE A 42 3.95 -25.62 2.22
CA ILE A 42 4.44 -24.94 3.42
C ILE A 42 5.94 -25.13 3.55
N HIS A 43 6.65 -24.05 3.83
CA HIS A 43 8.06 -24.10 4.19
C HIS A 43 8.41 -22.95 5.14
N GLU A 44 9.47 -23.16 5.93
CA GLU A 44 10.04 -22.10 6.75
C GLU A 44 10.74 -21.08 5.85
N ILE A 45 10.52 -19.80 6.10
CA ILE A 45 11.11 -18.71 5.33
C ILE A 45 12.18 -17.98 6.14
N SER A 46 13.25 -17.59 5.47
CA SER A 46 14.36 -16.89 6.10
C SER A 46 14.01 -15.42 6.43
N VAL A 47 14.92 -14.73 7.11
CA VAL A 47 14.78 -13.28 7.33
C VAL A 47 14.85 -12.53 6.00
N GLU A 48 15.76 -12.92 5.11
CA GLU A 48 15.98 -12.31 3.80
C GLU A 48 14.75 -12.42 2.91
N GLU A 49 14.15 -13.62 2.84
CA GLU A 49 12.93 -13.83 2.06
C GLU A 49 11.78 -12.96 2.58
N ARG A 50 11.61 -12.86 3.90
CA ARG A 50 10.60 -11.96 4.49
C ARG A 50 10.84 -10.51 4.12
N ILE A 51 12.09 -10.05 4.21
CA ILE A 51 12.45 -8.68 3.83
C ILE A 51 12.10 -8.41 2.36
N ASP A 52 12.40 -9.33 1.46
CA ASP A 52 12.15 -9.12 0.03
C ASP A 52 10.65 -9.15 -0.31
N ARG A 53 9.86 -9.98 0.39
CA ARG A 53 8.39 -9.96 0.29
C ARG A 53 7.80 -8.63 0.77
N GLU A 54 8.24 -8.13 1.93
CA GLU A 54 7.77 -6.82 2.45
C GLU A 54 8.18 -5.65 1.55
N LYS A 55 9.40 -5.68 0.96
CA LYS A 55 9.80 -4.68 -0.04
C LYS A 55 8.88 -4.70 -1.25
N LYS A 56 8.50 -5.89 -1.73
CA LYS A 56 7.57 -6.03 -2.86
C LYS A 56 6.20 -5.45 -2.50
N GLU A 57 5.66 -5.77 -1.33
CA GLU A 57 4.37 -5.21 -0.88
C GLU A 57 4.42 -3.69 -0.71
N LEU A 58 5.54 -3.13 -0.24
CA LEU A 58 5.74 -1.68 -0.20
C LEU A 58 5.70 -1.06 -1.59
N CYS A 59 6.38 -1.65 -2.58
CA CYS A 59 6.33 -1.19 -3.97
C CYS A 59 4.91 -1.27 -4.53
N GLU A 60 4.17 -2.35 -4.27
CA GLU A 60 2.77 -2.48 -4.67
C GLU A 60 1.86 -1.44 -3.98
N ALA A 61 2.11 -1.13 -2.71
CA ALA A 61 1.39 -0.07 -2.00
C ALA A 61 1.65 1.32 -2.61
N VAL A 62 2.87 1.60 -3.09
CA VAL A 62 3.17 2.82 -3.84
C VAL A 62 2.35 2.90 -5.13
N LYS A 63 2.29 1.81 -5.90
CA LYS A 63 1.50 1.74 -7.14
C LYS A 63 0.02 2.00 -6.86
N ARG A 64 -0.56 1.28 -5.88
CA ARG A 64 -1.96 1.44 -5.45
C ARG A 64 -2.26 2.88 -5.02
N ASN A 65 -1.43 3.48 -4.16
CA ASN A 65 -1.64 4.84 -3.68
C ASN A 65 -1.69 5.88 -4.82
N TYR A 66 -0.81 5.74 -5.81
CA TYR A 66 -0.82 6.60 -7.00
C TYR A 66 -2.09 6.39 -7.84
N LEU A 67 -2.45 5.13 -8.12
CA LEU A 67 -3.63 4.81 -8.94
C LEU A 67 -4.94 5.20 -8.23
N ASP A 68 -5.06 4.99 -6.93
CA ASP A 68 -6.24 5.38 -6.14
C ASP A 68 -6.50 6.89 -6.14
N ARG A 69 -5.47 7.69 -6.43
CA ARG A 69 -5.57 9.15 -6.57
C ARG A 69 -5.78 9.60 -8.01
N ARG A 70 -5.10 8.98 -8.97
CA ARG A 70 -5.09 9.42 -10.38
C ARG A 70 -6.10 8.68 -11.27
N PHE A 71 -6.51 7.48 -10.87
CA PHE A 71 -7.33 6.53 -11.64
C PHE A 71 -8.57 6.04 -10.87
N ARG A 72 -8.95 6.68 -9.75
CA ARG A 72 -10.12 6.29 -8.94
C ARG A 72 -11.41 6.10 -9.74
N ASP A 73 -11.64 7.02 -10.68
CA ASP A 73 -12.88 7.05 -11.49
C ASP A 73 -12.77 6.24 -12.78
N ARG A 74 -11.70 5.44 -12.94
CA ARG A 74 -11.46 4.60 -14.12
C ARG A 74 -12.12 3.23 -13.94
N PRO A 75 -12.46 2.53 -15.04
CA PRO A 75 -12.92 1.14 -14.98
C PRO A 75 -11.91 0.24 -14.26
N ALA A 76 -12.40 -0.70 -13.43
CA ALA A 76 -11.54 -1.59 -12.66
C ALA A 76 -10.55 -2.38 -13.52
N LEU A 77 -10.95 -2.82 -14.72
CA LEU A 77 -10.05 -3.51 -15.65
C LEU A 77 -8.86 -2.63 -16.07
N GLU A 78 -9.10 -1.33 -16.30
CA GLU A 78 -8.04 -0.37 -16.63
C GLU A 78 -7.13 -0.13 -15.41
N TYR A 79 -7.71 0.01 -14.22
CA TYR A 79 -6.97 0.13 -12.96
C TYR A 79 -6.02 -1.05 -12.74
N PHE A 80 -6.53 -2.29 -12.83
CA PHE A 80 -5.73 -3.50 -12.59
C PHE A 80 -4.68 -3.74 -13.68
N LYS A 81 -4.95 -3.32 -14.93
CA LYS A 81 -3.94 -3.33 -15.98
C LYS A 81 -2.76 -2.46 -15.57
N TYR A 82 -3.01 -1.19 -15.22
CA TYR A 82 -1.92 -0.30 -14.80
C TYR A 82 -1.23 -0.79 -13.54
N LEU A 83 -1.95 -1.33 -12.55
CA LEU A 83 -1.34 -1.87 -11.34
C LEU A 83 -0.30 -2.96 -11.65
N ASN A 84 -0.64 -3.90 -12.52
CA ASN A 84 0.23 -5.03 -12.86
C ASN A 84 1.37 -4.65 -13.82
N GLU A 85 1.16 -3.69 -14.71
CA GLU A 85 2.10 -3.34 -15.79
C GLU A 85 2.94 -2.09 -15.47
N MET A 86 2.67 -1.35 -14.37
CA MET A 86 3.27 -0.04 -14.11
C MET A 86 4.80 -0.04 -14.19
N GLU A 87 5.43 -1.07 -13.60
CA GLU A 87 6.88 -1.14 -13.47
C GLU A 87 7.57 -1.54 -14.77
N SER A 88 6.97 -2.43 -15.56
CA SER A 88 7.56 -2.95 -16.79
C SER A 88 7.23 -2.13 -18.03
N GLU A 89 5.97 -1.71 -18.18
CA GLU A 89 5.47 -1.05 -19.39
C GLU A 89 5.37 0.47 -19.27
N TYR A 90 5.27 0.99 -18.03
CA TYR A 90 5.07 2.42 -17.76
C TYR A 90 6.11 3.00 -16.77
N PRO A 91 7.42 2.85 -17.00
CA PRO A 91 8.46 3.21 -16.03
C PRO A 91 8.45 4.67 -15.58
N GLU A 92 8.07 5.61 -16.46
CA GLU A 92 7.88 7.03 -16.09
C GLU A 92 6.70 7.20 -15.11
N MET A 93 5.61 6.47 -15.30
CA MET A 93 4.49 6.46 -14.37
C MET A 93 4.93 5.89 -13.01
N TYR A 94 5.70 4.81 -13.02
CA TYR A 94 6.24 4.21 -11.80
C TYR A 94 7.17 5.18 -11.05
N TYR A 95 8.05 5.88 -11.77
CA TYR A 95 8.92 6.90 -11.18
C TYR A 95 8.10 8.04 -10.55
N ILE A 96 7.05 8.52 -11.22
CA ILE A 96 6.15 9.54 -10.67
C ILE A 96 5.46 9.01 -9.41
N ALA A 97 4.97 7.77 -9.40
CA ALA A 97 4.36 7.14 -8.23
C ALA A 97 5.31 7.13 -7.02
N LEU A 98 6.57 6.71 -7.22
CA LEU A 98 7.62 6.75 -6.19
C LEU A 98 7.89 8.17 -5.69
N LYS A 99 7.96 9.14 -6.60
CA LYS A 99 8.19 10.55 -6.25
C LYS A 99 7.02 11.12 -5.44
N GLU A 100 5.78 10.87 -5.86
CA GLU A 100 4.58 11.32 -5.14
C GLU A 100 4.48 10.70 -3.76
N PHE A 101 4.75 9.41 -3.62
CA PHE A 101 4.78 8.75 -2.32
C PHE A 101 5.83 9.38 -1.39
N ASN A 102 7.03 9.68 -1.88
CA ASN A 102 8.06 10.39 -1.11
C ASN A 102 7.64 11.83 -0.73
N ILE A 103 6.92 12.54 -1.60
CA ILE A 103 6.35 13.85 -1.28
C ILE A 103 5.31 13.68 -0.16
N MET A 104 4.39 12.71 -0.28
CA MET A 104 3.37 12.41 0.72
C MET A 104 3.99 12.20 2.11
N GLN A 105 5.01 11.35 2.22
CA GLN A 105 5.70 11.12 3.51
C GLN A 105 6.30 12.40 4.11
N ARG A 106 6.92 13.25 3.28
CA ARG A 106 7.48 14.53 3.71
C ARG A 106 6.41 15.52 4.16
N LEU A 107 5.30 15.60 3.43
CA LEU A 107 4.17 16.47 3.77
C LEU A 107 3.50 16.01 5.06
N THR A 108 3.24 14.71 5.21
CA THR A 108 2.69 14.13 6.45
C THR A 108 3.50 14.55 7.68
N LYS A 109 4.84 14.41 7.61
CA LYS A 109 5.74 14.83 8.70
C LYS A 109 5.78 16.34 8.93
N ARG A 110 5.61 17.14 7.88
CA ARG A 110 5.57 18.60 7.99
C ARG A 110 4.26 19.07 8.62
N LEU A 111 3.14 18.50 8.18
CA LEU A 111 1.80 18.83 8.67
C LEU A 111 1.61 18.45 10.14
N SER A 112 2.11 17.28 10.56
CA SER A 112 2.00 16.83 11.96
C SER A 112 2.72 17.70 12.99
N ARG A 113 3.56 18.65 12.53
CA ARG A 113 4.30 19.59 13.38
C ARG A 113 3.70 20.99 13.40
N ARG A 114 2.62 21.23 12.64
CA ARG A 114 2.00 22.56 12.59
C ARG A 114 1.03 22.73 13.74
N ASN A 115 0.91 23.98 14.18
CA ASN A 115 -0.12 24.36 15.15
C ASN A 115 -1.49 24.10 14.51
N GLY A 116 -2.46 23.61 15.29
CA GLY A 116 -3.81 23.31 14.79
C GLY A 116 -3.95 21.92 14.19
N PHE A 117 -2.85 21.17 13.96
CA PHE A 117 -2.91 19.79 13.46
C PHE A 117 -3.77 18.88 14.36
N GLU A 118 -3.76 19.11 15.67
CA GLU A 118 -4.56 18.36 16.65
C GLU A 118 -6.09 18.47 16.42
N LYS A 119 -6.52 19.48 15.65
CA LYS A 119 -7.93 19.71 15.30
C LYS A 119 -8.31 19.14 13.93
N VAL A 120 -7.33 18.69 13.16
CA VAL A 120 -7.53 18.20 11.79
C VAL A 120 -8.01 16.75 11.84
N THR A 121 -9.16 16.48 11.24
CA THR A 121 -9.63 15.10 11.07
C THR A 121 -8.77 14.36 10.05
N ILE A 122 -8.74 13.02 10.12
CA ILE A 122 -8.00 12.20 9.16
C ILE A 122 -8.44 12.46 7.70
N ALA A 123 -9.73 12.69 7.47
CA ALA A 123 -10.24 13.03 6.14
C ALA A 123 -9.67 14.37 5.62
N GLN A 124 -9.75 15.42 6.45
CA GLN A 124 -9.17 16.73 6.11
C GLN A 124 -7.65 16.65 5.89
N PHE A 125 -6.97 15.83 6.69
CA PHE A 125 -5.54 15.60 6.54
C PHE A 125 -5.19 15.01 5.18
N PHE A 126 -5.87 13.94 4.74
CA PHE A 126 -5.64 13.35 3.43
C PHE A 126 -5.98 14.33 2.29
N ASP A 127 -7.06 15.09 2.42
CA ASP A 127 -7.42 16.12 1.44
C ASP A 127 -6.35 17.21 1.33
N LEU A 128 -5.81 17.68 2.46
CA LEU A 128 -4.73 18.67 2.50
C LEU A 128 -3.46 18.14 1.86
N VAL A 129 -3.06 16.92 2.20
CA VAL A 129 -1.88 16.28 1.60
C VAL A 129 -2.05 16.16 0.08
N ASN A 130 -3.22 15.72 -0.40
CA ASN A 130 -3.50 15.62 -1.83
C ASN A 130 -3.40 16.98 -2.53
N LYS A 131 -4.04 18.02 -1.97
CA LYS A 131 -3.95 19.39 -2.50
C LYS A 131 -2.51 19.90 -2.55
N LEU A 132 -1.71 19.62 -1.52
CA LEU A 132 -0.30 20.04 -1.47
C LEU A 132 0.58 19.29 -2.48
N ILE A 133 0.28 18.03 -2.79
CA ILE A 133 1.00 17.30 -3.86
C ILE A 133 0.62 17.86 -5.23
N ASP A 134 -0.65 18.28 -5.42
CA ASP A 134 -1.16 18.82 -6.68
C ASP A 134 -0.94 20.33 -6.87
N ALA A 135 -0.38 21.02 -5.87
CA ALA A 135 -0.07 22.44 -5.96
C ALA A 135 0.89 22.74 -7.11
N LYS A 136 0.53 23.71 -7.94
CA LYS A 136 1.24 24.03 -9.19
C LYS A 136 2.47 24.89 -8.96
N ASP A 137 2.42 25.72 -7.91
CA ASP A 137 3.48 26.65 -7.56
C ASP A 137 3.59 26.83 -6.04
N GLU A 138 4.61 27.60 -5.64
CA GLU A 138 4.90 27.88 -4.24
C GLU A 138 3.84 28.75 -3.56
N GLU A 139 3.13 29.59 -4.32
CA GLU A 139 2.08 30.45 -3.78
C GLU A 139 0.84 29.63 -3.40
N GLU A 140 0.37 28.78 -4.31
CA GLU A 140 -0.73 27.83 -4.06
C GLU A 140 -0.37 26.90 -2.90
N PHE A 141 0.85 26.36 -2.89
CA PHE A 141 1.32 25.50 -1.81
C PHE A 141 1.28 26.19 -0.44
N ASN A 142 1.80 27.43 -0.36
CA ASN A 142 1.81 28.19 0.89
C ASN A 142 0.41 28.64 1.31
N SER A 143 -0.49 28.90 0.37
CA SER A 143 -1.90 29.22 0.63
C SER A 143 -2.62 28.03 1.29
N ILE A 144 -2.47 26.82 0.72
CA ILE A 144 -3.05 25.60 1.30
C ILE A 144 -2.48 25.35 2.70
N LEU A 145 -1.18 25.56 2.90
CA LEU A 145 -0.58 25.45 4.22
C LEU A 145 -1.25 26.39 5.24
N ARG A 146 -1.39 27.68 4.94
CA ARG A 146 -1.95 28.66 5.88
C ARG A 146 -3.37 28.34 6.34
N SER A 147 -4.14 27.59 5.56
CA SER A 147 -5.49 27.14 5.96
C SER A 147 -5.54 26.28 7.23
N LEU A 148 -4.39 25.84 7.75
CA LEU A 148 -4.25 25.11 9.01
C LEU A 148 -3.91 25.98 10.22
N ASP A 149 -3.46 27.21 10.00
CA ASP A 149 -2.99 28.10 11.06
C ASP A 149 -4.13 28.96 11.65
N ASP A 150 -5.33 28.91 11.05
CA ASP A 150 -6.58 29.57 11.50
C ASP A 150 -7.45 28.64 12.37
#